data_AF-A0A2D5TR73-F1
#
_entry.id   AF-A0A2D5TR73-F1
#
_cell.length_a   1.000
_cell.length_b   1.000
_cell.length_c   1.000
_cell.angle_alpha   90.00
_cell.angle_beta   90.00
_cell.angle_gamma   90.00
#
_symmetry.space_group_name_H-M   'P 1'
#
loop_
_entity.id
_entity.type
_entity.pdbx_description
1 polymer ?
#
loop_
_entity_poly.entity_id
_entity_poly.type
_entity_poly.pdbx_seq_one_letter_code
_entity_poly.pdbx_strand_id
1 'polypeptide(L)'
;MFTFSKRHYGLVVLILVLAYKGINLGDFCYDLVDKFIVGGIGLLFFMVTLVVTFYNLYHISLKEEFFDYFPLVFLVLFAGLFYVSFYNPEMDFYKTTTGTFQKQNATNSQLKLKLFSDNTFFMEERDGRQKCYTKGSYEKSGEALKLNFNEGNNVSRVYRINLLNGMLIGRDTLKTLE
;
A
#
# COMPACT_ATOMS: atom_id res chain seq x y z
N MET A 1 -14.33 -22.21 25.84
CA MET A 1 -12.98 -22.31 25.27
C MET A 1 -13.15 -22.35 23.76
N PHE A 2 -12.85 -21.26 23.06
CA PHE A 2 -13.09 -21.12 21.63
C PHE A 2 -12.04 -21.94 20.86
N THR A 3 -12.43 -23.07 20.28
CA THR A 3 -11.51 -23.95 19.56
C THR A 3 -11.42 -23.55 18.09
N PHE A 4 -10.21 -23.17 17.66
CA PHE A 4 -9.90 -22.81 16.28
C PHE A 4 -10.07 -24.03 15.35
N SER A 5 -11.22 -24.10 14.66
CA SER A 5 -11.55 -25.23 13.76
C SER A 5 -10.80 -25.15 12.43
N LYS A 6 -10.55 -26.30 11.79
CA LYS A 6 -9.99 -26.42 10.42
C LYS A 6 -10.75 -25.58 9.38
N ARG A 7 -12.03 -25.29 9.65
CA ARG A 7 -12.92 -24.47 8.81
C ARG A 7 -12.44 -23.01 8.66
N HIS A 8 -11.64 -22.50 9.61
CA HIS A 8 -11.12 -21.13 9.58
C HIS A 8 -9.81 -20.98 8.82
N TYR A 9 -9.17 -22.08 8.42
CA TYR A 9 -7.87 -22.04 7.74
C TYR A 9 -7.94 -21.28 6.40
N GLY A 10 -9.04 -21.45 5.66
CA GLY A 10 -9.26 -20.71 4.41
C GLY A 10 -9.31 -19.19 4.62
N LEU A 11 -9.97 -18.72 5.68
CA LEU A 11 -10.04 -17.29 6.02
C LEU A 11 -8.66 -16.74 6.39
N VAL A 12 -7.88 -17.49 7.19
CA VAL A 12 -6.51 -17.09 7.57
C VAL A 12 -5.60 -17.02 6.36
N VAL A 13 -5.61 -18.03 5.48
CA VAL A 13 -4.80 -18.03 4.27
C VAL A 13 -5.12 -16.83 3.39
N LEU A 14 -6.41 -16.50 3.20
CA LEU A 14 -6.81 -15.36 2.38
C LEU A 14 -6.37 -14.02 2.99
N ILE A 15 -6.45 -13.88 4.32
CA ILE A 15 -5.93 -12.70 5.02
C ILE A 15 -4.42 -12.57 4.83
N LEU A 16 -3.67 -13.68 4.95
CA LEU A 16 -2.22 -13.67 4.76
C LEU A 16 -1.83 -13.34 3.32
N VAL A 17 -2.56 -13.86 2.33
CA VAL A 17 -2.35 -13.54 0.91
C VAL A 17 -2.62 -12.05 0.66
N LEU A 18 -3.70 -11.50 1.22
CA LEU A 18 -3.99 -10.07 1.11
C LEU A 18 -2.90 -9.23 1.78
N ALA A 19 -2.46 -9.61 2.99
CA ALA A 19 -1.39 -8.91 3.70
C ALA A 19 -0.08 -8.93 2.92
N TYR A 20 0.29 -10.07 2.32
CA TYR A 20 1.48 -10.20 1.48
C TYR A 20 1.43 -9.30 0.24
N LYS A 21 0.26 -9.18 -0.41
CA LYS A 21 0.08 -8.33 -1.60
C LYS A 21 -0.15 -6.85 -1.29
N GLY A 22 -0.66 -6.54 -0.11
CA GLY A 22 -1.03 -5.19 0.30
C GLY A 22 0.09 -4.44 1.03
N ILE A 23 0.93 -5.15 1.79
CA ILE A 23 2.03 -4.56 2.55
C ILE A 23 3.28 -4.54 1.67
N ASN A 24 3.42 -3.49 0.87
CA ASN A 24 4.62 -3.29 0.06
C ASN A 24 5.71 -2.56 0.86
N LEU A 25 6.73 -3.33 1.27
CA LEU A 25 7.89 -2.83 2.00
C LEU A 25 8.93 -2.14 1.09
N GLY A 26 8.85 -2.37 -0.23
CA GLY A 26 9.76 -1.78 -1.22
C GLY A 26 9.03 -0.94 -2.27
N ASP A 27 9.64 -0.83 -3.45
CA ASP A 27 9.06 -0.17 -4.61
C ASP A 27 8.00 -1.08 -5.25
N PHE A 28 6.87 -0.50 -5.66
CA PHE A 28 5.77 -1.26 -6.25
C PHE A 28 5.00 -0.44 -7.28
N CYS A 29 4.50 -1.12 -8.31
CA CYS A 29 3.58 -0.53 -9.26
C CYS A 29 2.23 -1.24 -9.20
N TYR A 30 1.15 -0.45 -9.16
CA TYR A 30 -0.21 -0.92 -9.28
C TYR A 30 -0.76 -0.53 -10.65
N ASP A 31 -1.17 -1.52 -11.42
CA ASP A 31 -1.96 -1.30 -12.63
C ASP A 31 -3.38 -1.89 -12.47
N LEU A 32 -4.20 -1.77 -13.51
CA LEU A 32 -5.54 -2.35 -13.59
C LEU A 32 -5.58 -3.83 -13.23
N VAL A 33 -4.59 -4.61 -13.68
CA VAL A 33 -4.54 -6.06 -13.43
C VAL A 33 -4.45 -6.35 -11.93
N ASP A 34 -3.60 -5.63 -11.20
CA ASP A 34 -3.47 -5.80 -9.75
C ASP A 34 -4.77 -5.46 -9.01
N LYS A 35 -5.50 -4.43 -9.47
CA LYS A 35 -6.81 -4.08 -8.92
C LYS A 35 -7.82 -5.20 -9.11
N PHE A 36 -7.84 -5.83 -10.28
CA PHE A 36 -8.72 -6.97 -10.55
C PHE A 36 -8.36 -8.18 -9.69
N ILE A 37 -7.08 -8.49 -9.53
CA ILE A 37 -6.63 -9.61 -8.69
C ILE A 37 -7.05 -9.40 -7.24
N VAL A 38 -6.78 -8.22 -6.68
CA VAL A 38 -7.14 -7.87 -5.29
C VAL A 38 -8.66 -7.87 -5.09
N GLY A 39 -9.42 -7.35 -6.06
CA GLY A 39 -10.89 -7.42 -6.05
C GLY A 39 -11.41 -8.86 -6.07
N GLY A 40 -10.81 -9.73 -6.88
CA GLY A 40 -11.14 -11.16 -6.93
C GLY A 40 -10.88 -11.88 -5.61
N ILE A 41 -9.75 -11.60 -4.95
CA ILE A 41 -9.43 -12.11 -3.61
C ILE A 41 -10.46 -11.63 -2.59
N GLY A 42 -10.85 -10.35 -2.66
CA GLY A 42 -11.90 -9.78 -1.80
C GLY A 42 -13.25 -10.48 -1.94
N LEU A 43 -13.67 -10.74 -3.18
CA LEU A 43 -14.91 -11.46 -3.46
C LEU A 43 -14.84 -12.91 -2.95
N LEU A 44 -13.73 -13.60 -3.17
CA LEU A 44 -13.54 -14.97 -2.70
C LEU A 44 -13.57 -15.04 -1.17
N PHE A 45 -12.88 -14.11 -0.48
CA PHE A 45 -12.93 -13.99 0.98
C PHE A 45 -14.35 -13.77 1.50
N PHE A 46 -15.12 -12.89 0.85
CA PHE A 46 -16.50 -12.64 1.22
C PHE A 46 -17.37 -13.91 1.07
N MET A 47 -17.23 -14.64 -0.04
CA MET A 47 -17.95 -15.89 -0.27
C MET A 47 -17.62 -16.95 0.78
N VAL A 48 -16.33 -17.15 1.10
CA VAL A 48 -15.90 -18.08 2.16
C VAL A 48 -16.46 -17.67 3.52
N THR A 49 -16.44 -16.37 3.84
CA THR A 49 -16.99 -15.85 5.10
C THR A 49 -18.49 -16.11 5.20
N LEU A 50 -19.25 -15.91 4.12
CA LEU A 50 -20.68 -16.23 4.08
C LEU A 50 -20.94 -17.72 4.30
N VAL A 51 -20.22 -18.59 3.60
CA VAL A 51 -20.39 -20.05 3.74
C VAL A 51 -20.15 -20.48 5.19
N VAL A 52 -19.07 -20.02 5.82
CA VAL A 52 -18.77 -20.35 7.23
C VAL A 52 -19.82 -19.76 8.16
N THR A 53 -20.28 -18.53 7.92
CA THR A 53 -21.31 -17.88 8.75
C THR A 53 -22.64 -18.62 8.68
N PHE A 54 -23.09 -18.99 7.48
CA PHE A 54 -24.32 -19.78 7.30
C PHE A 54 -24.21 -21.18 7.90
N TYR A 55 -23.05 -21.82 7.77
CA TYR A 55 -22.77 -23.10 8.40
C TYR A 55 -22.90 -23.00 9.94
N ASN A 56 -22.33 -21.96 10.55
CA ASN A 56 -22.42 -21.72 11.98
C ASN A 56 -23.88 -21.43 12.40
N LEU A 57 -24.59 -20.59 11.65
CA LEU A 57 -26.01 -20.29 11.88
C LEU A 57 -26.89 -21.56 11.82
N TYR A 58 -26.61 -22.46 10.88
CA TYR A 58 -27.31 -23.74 10.76
C TYR A 58 -27.14 -24.61 12.01
N HIS A 59 -25.90 -24.80 12.49
CA HIS A 59 -25.65 -25.59 13.71
C HIS A 59 -26.26 -24.97 14.97
N ILE A 60 -26.32 -23.65 15.06
CA ILE A 60 -27.02 -22.95 16.15
C ILE A 60 -28.53 -23.22 16.09
N SER A 61 -29.12 -23.23 14.89
CA SER A 61 -30.55 -23.53 14.73
C SER A 61 -30.90 -24.95 15.19
N LEU A 62 -29.95 -25.88 15.09
CA LEU A 62 -30.05 -27.25 15.61
C LEU A 62 -29.72 -27.36 17.12
N LYS A 63 -29.36 -26.24 17.77
CA LYS A 63 -28.91 -26.16 19.18
C LYS A 63 -27.68 -27.02 19.49
N GLU A 64 -26.86 -27.32 18.48
CA GLU A 64 -25.66 -28.15 18.66
C GLU A 64 -24.49 -27.34 19.19
N GLU A 65 -24.39 -26.06 18.83
CA GLU A 65 -23.25 -25.19 19.14
C GLU A 65 -23.69 -23.74 19.45
N PHE A 66 -22.85 -22.99 20.18
CA PHE A 66 -23.00 -21.54 20.39
C PHE A 66 -22.49 -20.75 19.17
N PHE A 67 -22.90 -19.48 19.05
CA PHE A 67 -22.47 -18.62 17.93
C PHE A 67 -20.96 -18.41 17.93
N ASP A 68 -20.31 -18.81 16.84
CA ASP A 68 -18.90 -18.56 16.59
C ASP A 68 -18.71 -17.22 15.85
N TYR A 69 -18.11 -16.25 16.55
CA TYR A 69 -17.84 -14.90 16.06
C TYR A 69 -16.56 -14.78 15.21
N PHE A 70 -15.72 -15.82 15.11
CA PHE A 70 -14.46 -15.74 14.36
C PHE A 70 -14.63 -15.28 12.91
N PRO A 71 -15.64 -15.73 12.13
CA PRO A 71 -15.83 -15.25 10.75
C PRO A 71 -16.05 -13.73 10.68
N LEU A 72 -16.79 -13.17 11.64
CA LEU A 72 -17.02 -11.73 11.72
C LEU A 72 -15.76 -10.96 12.13
N VAL A 73 -14.99 -11.49 13.09
CA VAL A 73 -13.70 -10.90 13.47
C VAL A 73 -12.75 -10.87 12.27
N PHE A 74 -12.67 -11.98 11.52
CA PHE A 74 -11.87 -12.05 10.30
C PHE A 74 -12.36 -11.09 9.22
N LEU A 75 -13.67 -10.90 9.08
CA LEU A 75 -14.24 -9.93 8.15
C LEU A 75 -13.77 -8.51 8.48
N VAL A 76 -13.84 -8.11 9.76
CA VAL A 76 -13.39 -6.78 10.20
C VAL A 76 -11.89 -6.61 9.96
N LEU A 77 -11.08 -7.62 10.29
CA LEU A 77 -9.63 -7.59 10.04
C LEU A 77 -9.30 -7.49 8.55
N PHE A 78 -9.96 -8.30 7.72
CA PHE A 78 -9.78 -8.28 6.27
C PHE A 78 -10.17 -6.91 5.68
N ALA A 79 -11.32 -6.37 6.08
CA ALA A 79 -11.79 -5.07 5.62
C ALA A 79 -10.80 -3.94 6.01
N GLY A 80 -10.28 -3.97 7.25
CA GLY A 80 -9.27 -3.03 7.71
C GLY A 80 -7.99 -3.10 6.89
N LEU A 81 -7.44 -4.30 6.69
CA LEU A 81 -6.24 -4.52 5.88
C LEU A 81 -6.44 -4.11 4.42
N PHE A 82 -7.60 -4.45 3.84
CA PHE A 82 -7.96 -4.06 2.47
C PHE A 82 -8.03 -2.55 2.32
N TYR A 83 -8.69 -1.87 3.26
CA TYR A 83 -8.83 -0.42 3.25
C TYR A 83 -7.46 0.27 3.34
N VAL A 84 -6.62 -0.13 4.28
CA VAL A 84 -5.26 0.44 4.43
C VAL A 84 -4.43 0.19 3.18
N SER A 85 -4.39 -1.05 2.69
CA SER A 85 -3.54 -1.44 1.56
C SER A 85 -3.95 -0.75 0.25
N PHE A 86 -5.25 -0.59 -0.01
CA PHE A 86 -5.74 -0.15 -1.31
C PHE A 86 -6.10 1.34 -1.38
N TYR A 87 -6.80 1.85 -0.35
CA TYR A 87 -7.23 3.25 -0.35
C TYR A 87 -6.13 4.18 0.15
N ASN A 88 -5.19 3.67 0.95
CA ASN A 88 -4.14 4.47 1.55
C ASN A 88 -2.75 3.82 1.43
N PRO A 89 -2.28 3.54 0.20
CA PRO A 89 -0.94 2.98 -0.01
C PRO A 89 0.19 3.92 0.46
N GLU A 90 -0.12 5.21 0.65
CA GLU A 90 0.79 6.24 1.17
C GLU A 90 0.75 6.39 2.70
N MET A 91 -0.05 5.59 3.42
CA MET A 91 -0.18 5.72 4.88
C MET A 91 1.06 5.18 5.59
N ASP A 92 1.97 6.09 5.93
CA ASP A 92 3.03 5.85 6.89
C ASP A 92 2.58 6.33 8.28
N PHE A 93 1.95 5.44 9.06
CA PHE A 93 1.40 5.75 10.39
C PHE A 93 2.44 6.27 11.41
N TYR A 94 3.72 6.07 11.14
CA TYR A 94 4.81 6.35 12.07
C TYR A 94 5.70 7.52 11.62
N LYS A 95 5.42 8.15 10.45
CA LYS A 95 6.30 9.17 9.87
C LYS A 95 5.61 10.52 9.75
N THR A 96 6.25 11.56 10.30
CA THR A 96 5.78 12.93 10.15
C THR A 96 6.22 13.49 8.79
N THR A 97 5.26 13.97 7.99
CA THR A 97 5.55 14.59 6.69
C THR A 97 6.17 15.97 6.90
N THR A 98 7.35 16.21 6.35
CA THR A 98 8.05 17.51 6.38
C THR A 98 7.80 18.36 5.15
N GLY A 99 7.39 17.74 4.04
CA GLY A 99 7.03 18.45 2.81
C GLY A 99 6.34 17.55 1.81
N THR A 100 5.42 18.12 1.02
CA THR A 100 4.82 17.44 -0.13
C THR A 100 5.05 18.32 -1.36
N PHE A 101 5.57 17.72 -2.42
CA PHE A 101 5.86 18.39 -3.67
C PHE A 101 5.14 17.68 -4.81
N GLN A 102 4.66 18.45 -5.77
CA GLN A 102 3.99 17.90 -6.95
C GLN A 102 4.55 18.52 -8.22
N LYS A 103 4.65 17.69 -9.27
CA LYS A 103 4.87 18.11 -10.64
C LYS A 103 3.70 17.63 -11.48
N GLN A 104 2.97 18.57 -12.07
CA GLN A 104 1.92 18.29 -13.03
C GLN A 104 2.44 18.67 -14.41
N ASN A 105 2.68 17.67 -15.26
CA ASN A 105 3.00 17.92 -16.67
C ASN A 105 1.71 17.98 -17.49
N ALA A 106 1.76 18.68 -18.63
CA ALA A 106 0.64 18.78 -19.58
C ALA A 106 0.20 17.42 -20.19
N THR A 107 1.03 16.37 -20.06
CA THR A 107 0.84 15.04 -20.65
C THR A 107 0.31 13.98 -19.69
N ASN A 108 -0.55 14.36 -18.72
CA ASN A 108 -1.16 13.47 -17.71
C ASN A 108 -0.19 12.72 -16.76
N SER A 109 1.12 12.88 -16.92
CA SER A 109 2.09 12.38 -15.95
C SER A 109 2.06 13.25 -14.69
N GLN A 110 1.76 12.61 -13.55
CA GLN A 110 1.71 13.25 -12.25
C GLN A 110 2.80 12.64 -11.37
N LEU A 111 3.69 13.48 -10.85
CA LEU A 111 4.68 13.07 -9.87
C LEU A 111 4.37 13.76 -8.55
N LYS A 112 4.23 12.97 -7.49
CA LYS A 112 4.01 13.46 -6.13
C LYS A 112 5.12 12.91 -5.24
N LEU A 113 5.81 13.79 -4.55
CA LEU A 113 6.91 13.45 -3.66
C LEU A 113 6.57 13.91 -2.24
N LYS A 114 6.59 13.00 -1.29
CA LYS A 114 6.49 13.30 0.13
C LYS A 114 7.84 13.08 0.78
N LEU A 115 8.24 14.02 1.62
CA LEU A 115 9.43 13.93 2.46
C LEU A 115 8.99 13.72 3.91
N PHE A 116 9.75 12.92 4.64
CA PHE A 116 9.52 12.64 6.04
C PHE A 116 10.64 13.20 6.93
N SER A 117 10.36 13.28 8.23
CA SER A 117 11.28 13.80 9.25
C SER A 117 12.50 12.90 9.51
N ASP A 118 12.43 11.63 9.12
CA ASP A 118 13.51 10.65 9.26
C ASP A 118 14.46 10.60 8.04
N ASN A 119 14.47 11.66 7.22
CA ASN A 119 15.23 11.75 5.96
C ASN A 119 14.87 10.66 4.93
N THR A 120 13.66 10.10 4.98
CA THR A 120 13.12 9.22 3.94
C THR A 120 12.09 9.92 3.06
N PHE A 121 11.88 9.40 1.85
CA PHE A 121 10.87 9.91 0.93
C PHE A 121 9.94 8.81 0.42
N PHE A 122 8.78 9.26 -0.04
CA PHE A 122 7.81 8.46 -0.78
C PHE A 122 7.43 9.20 -2.06
N MET A 123 7.58 8.56 -3.20
CA MET A 123 7.31 9.14 -4.51
C MET A 123 6.23 8.33 -5.23
N GLU A 124 5.11 8.96 -5.60
CA GLU A 124 4.10 8.43 -6.51
C GLU A 124 4.37 8.99 -7.92
N GLU A 125 4.62 8.12 -8.89
CA GLU A 125 4.64 8.43 -10.31
C GLU A 125 3.41 7.80 -10.98
N ARG A 126 2.62 8.60 -11.68
CA ARG A 126 1.51 8.12 -12.51
C ARG A 126 1.86 8.23 -13.98
N ASP A 127 1.84 7.11 -14.67
CA ASP A 127 1.96 7.03 -16.12
C ASP A 127 0.72 6.35 -16.71
N GLY A 128 -0.13 7.14 -17.38
CA GLY A 128 -1.44 6.69 -17.85
C GLY A 128 -2.30 6.09 -16.74
N ARG A 129 -2.47 4.76 -16.76
CA ARG A 129 -3.28 4.00 -15.78
C ARG A 129 -2.46 3.34 -14.68
N GLN A 130 -1.14 3.26 -14.84
CA GLN A 130 -0.22 2.68 -13.88
C GLN A 130 0.19 3.71 -12.84
N LYS A 131 0.24 3.29 -11.57
CA LYS A 131 0.78 4.07 -10.46
C LYS A 131 1.96 3.34 -9.86
N CYS A 132 3.13 3.94 -9.91
CA CYS A 132 4.33 3.42 -9.27
C CYS A 132 4.65 4.21 -8.01
N TYR A 133 5.06 3.50 -6.99
CA TYR A 133 5.41 4.04 -5.69
C TYR A 133 6.83 3.62 -5.37
N THR A 134 7.65 4.61 -5.03
CA THR A 134 9.08 4.43 -4.82
C THR A 134 9.47 5.03 -3.47
N LYS A 135 10.30 4.30 -2.73
CA LYS A 135 10.77 4.67 -1.40
C LYS A 135 12.29 4.76 -1.37
N GLY A 136 12.82 5.64 -0.52
CA GLY A 136 14.27 5.78 -0.37
C GLY A 136 14.64 6.82 0.67
N SER A 137 15.91 7.22 0.67
CA SER A 137 16.44 8.29 1.53
C SER A 137 16.67 9.57 0.73
N TYR A 138 16.70 10.71 1.41
CA TYR A 138 17.02 11.98 0.76
C TYR A 138 18.03 12.80 1.55
N GLU A 139 18.79 13.60 0.83
CA GLU A 139 19.65 14.65 1.36
C GLU A 139 19.16 15.99 0.82
N LYS A 140 18.96 16.97 1.71
CA LYS A 140 18.54 18.32 1.35
C LYS A 140 19.67 19.31 1.63
N SER A 141 20.07 20.07 0.62
CA SER A 141 21.04 21.15 0.74
C SER A 141 20.51 22.40 0.02
N GLY A 142 20.01 23.36 0.78
CA GLY A 142 19.33 24.54 0.23
C GLY A 142 18.09 24.17 -0.59
N GLU A 143 18.08 24.55 -1.86
CA GLU A 143 17.02 24.25 -2.84
C GLU A 143 17.27 22.94 -3.62
N ALA A 144 18.40 22.28 -3.38
CA ALA A 144 18.73 21.00 -3.98
C ALA A 144 18.24 19.85 -3.08
N LEU A 145 17.54 18.91 -3.71
CA LEU A 145 17.05 17.69 -3.08
C LEU A 145 17.63 16.49 -3.83
N LYS A 146 18.52 15.75 -3.18
CA LYS A 146 19.09 14.51 -3.71
C LYS A 146 18.29 13.33 -3.17
N LEU A 147 17.67 12.56 -4.07
CA LEU A 147 16.93 11.34 -3.74
C LEU A 147 17.83 10.13 -4.01
N ASN A 148 18.01 9.30 -3.00
CA ASN A 148 18.74 8.03 -3.05
C ASN A 148 17.73 6.89 -3.05
N PHE A 149 17.65 6.19 -4.17
CA PHE A 149 16.71 5.10 -4.41
C PHE A 149 17.26 3.78 -3.87
N ASN A 150 16.37 2.91 -3.39
CA ASN A 150 16.76 1.61 -2.83
C ASN A 150 17.06 0.54 -3.90
N GLU A 151 16.69 0.77 -5.17
CA GLU A 151 16.98 -0.19 -6.25
C GLU A 151 18.49 -0.30 -6.53
N GLY A 152 18.95 -1.53 -6.77
CA GLY A 152 20.34 -2.02 -6.69
C GLY A 152 21.40 -1.41 -7.61
N ASN A 153 21.15 -0.25 -8.21
CA ASN A 153 22.17 0.59 -8.81
C ASN A 153 22.05 1.96 -8.14
N ASN A 154 23.11 2.46 -7.51
CA ASN A 154 23.21 3.76 -6.80
C ASN A 154 22.82 4.98 -7.67
N VAL A 155 21.60 5.03 -8.18
CA VAL A 155 21.08 6.07 -9.05
C VAL A 155 20.50 7.12 -8.14
N SER A 156 21.33 8.05 -7.70
CA SER A 156 20.85 9.27 -7.06
C SER A 156 20.24 10.19 -8.11
N ARG A 157 19.05 10.73 -7.86
CA ARG A 157 18.45 11.78 -8.72
C ARG A 157 18.44 13.08 -7.95
N VAL A 158 18.89 14.17 -8.58
CA VAL A 158 18.84 15.51 -7.98
C VAL A 158 17.70 16.29 -8.58
N TYR A 159 16.86 16.82 -7.70
CA TYR A 159 15.73 17.67 -8.03
C TYR A 159 15.94 19.06 -7.44
N ARG A 160 15.56 20.10 -8.18
CA ARG A 160 15.38 21.43 -7.62
C ARG A 160 13.95 21.57 -7.12
N ILE A 161 13.80 21.96 -5.86
CA ILE A 161 12.50 22.14 -5.21
C ILE A 161 12.22 23.61 -4.94
N ASN A 162 10.98 24.03 -5.19
CA ASN A 162 10.49 25.33 -4.76
C ASN A 162 9.75 25.18 -3.43
N LEU A 163 10.34 25.71 -2.36
CA LEU A 163 9.79 25.62 -1.01
C LEU A 163 8.55 26.50 -0.80
N LEU A 164 8.37 27.57 -1.59
CA LEU A 164 7.24 28.49 -1.47
C LEU A 164 5.95 27.88 -2.04
N ASN A 165 6.07 27.03 -3.06
CA ASN A 165 4.92 26.62 -3.87
C ASN A 165 4.69 25.10 -3.84
N GLY A 166 5.56 24.33 -3.18
CA GLY A 166 5.50 22.86 -3.19
C GLY A 166 5.70 22.26 -4.59
N MET A 167 6.46 22.94 -5.46
CA MET A 167 6.66 22.49 -6.85
C MET A 167 8.04 21.87 -7.06
N LEU A 168 8.09 20.81 -7.86
CA LEU A 168 9.31 20.17 -8.35
C LEU A 168 9.69 20.75 -9.72
N ILE A 169 10.76 21.54 -9.77
CA ILE A 169 11.08 22.40 -10.93
C ILE A 169 11.85 21.65 -12.04
N GLY A 170 12.64 20.63 -11.72
CA GLY A 170 13.44 19.94 -12.74
C GLY A 170 14.18 18.72 -12.22
N ARG A 171 14.54 17.82 -13.14
CA ARG A 171 15.33 16.60 -12.89
C ARG A 171 16.70 16.80 -13.55
N ASP A 172 17.74 16.96 -12.74
CA ASP A 172 19.12 16.89 -13.22
C ASP A 172 19.65 15.49 -12.89
N THR A 173 19.84 14.65 -13.91
CA THR A 173 20.46 13.33 -13.72
C THR A 173 21.97 13.51 -13.59
N LEU A 174 22.48 13.53 -12.37
CA LEU A 174 23.89 13.27 -12.12
C LEU A 174 24.10 11.75 -12.25
N LYS A 175 24.53 11.31 -13.44
CA LYS A 175 25.26 10.04 -13.52
C LYS A 175 26.56 10.26 -12.75
N THR A 176 26.73 9.58 -11.63
CA THR A 176 28.06 9.38 -11.06
C THR A 176 28.87 8.63 -12.12
N LEU A 177 29.75 9.36 -12.82
CA LEU A 177 30.82 8.80 -13.61
C LEU A 177 31.69 8.00 -12.64
N GLU A 178 31.84 6.69 -12.92
CA GLU A 178 32.97 5.91 -12.43
C GLU A 178 34.30 6.51 -12.92
#